data_AF-A0A3N5ICM4-F1
#
_entry.id   AF-A0A3N5ICM4-F1
#
_cell.length_a   1.000
_cell.length_b   1.000
_cell.length_c   1.000
_cell.angle_alpha   90.00
_cell.angle_beta   90.00
_cell.angle_gamma   90.00
#
_symmetry.space_group_name_H-M   'P 1'
#
loop_
_entity.id
_entity.type
_entity.pdbx_description
1 polymer ?
#
loop_
_entity_poly.entity_id
_entity_poly.type
_entity_poly.pdbx_seq_one_letter_code
_entity_poly.pdbx_strand_id
1 'polypeptide(L)'
;MNLKERFLNRLQGKEVDKTPVGCTTTYGVVDFMKKCGYARPLADTDPLAMTELAMAGHTFGGFEWVKAMGWDIAALSEALGCELGTPKIDRQYYINSFPYAGGVENLTFPTDFLSRGRFPAYREHIRLLRERVGDRMVIFGETEGAFTC
;
A
#
# COMPACT_ATOMS: atom_id res chain seq x y z
N MET A 1 -18.18 10.21 -17.34
CA MET A 1 -16.87 9.63 -16.96
C MET A 1 -16.90 9.31 -15.48
N ASN A 2 -16.80 8.03 -15.10
CA ASN A 2 -16.67 7.64 -13.69
C ASN A 2 -15.23 7.87 -13.18
N LEU A 3 -14.99 7.69 -11.87
CA LEU A 3 -13.67 7.97 -11.28
C LEU A 3 -12.57 7.08 -11.88
N LYS A 4 -12.87 5.80 -12.10
CA LYS A 4 -11.94 4.83 -12.69
C LYS A 4 -11.56 5.21 -14.12
N GLU A 5 -12.54 5.54 -14.96
CA GLU A 5 -12.35 5.99 -16.34
C GLU A 5 -11.51 7.26 -16.40
N ARG A 6 -11.80 8.23 -15.52
CA ARG A 6 -11.05 9.50 -15.45
C ARG A 6 -9.60 9.27 -15.11
N PHE A 7 -9.33 8.46 -14.08
CA PHE A 7 -7.96 8.12 -13.71
C PHE A 7 -7.21 7.43 -14.86
N LEU A 8 -7.79 6.39 -15.44
CA LEU A 8 -7.14 5.59 -16.49
C LEU A 8 -6.91 6.41 -17.76
N ASN A 9 -7.89 7.22 -18.18
CA ASN A 9 -7.74 8.10 -19.33
C ASN A 9 -6.61 9.10 -19.08
N ARG A 10 -6.58 9.74 -17.90
CA ARG A 10 -5.52 10.69 -17.59
C ARG A 10 -4.13 10.04 -17.58
N LEU A 11 -4.01 8.87 -16.96
CA LEU A 11 -2.75 8.11 -16.92
C LEU A 11 -2.25 7.73 -18.33
N GLN A 12 -3.18 7.49 -19.26
CA GLN A 12 -2.89 7.15 -20.66
C GLN A 12 -2.74 8.39 -21.56
N GLY A 13 -2.74 9.61 -21.01
CA GLY A 13 -2.62 10.84 -21.78
C GLY A 13 -3.84 11.19 -22.64
N LYS A 14 -5.01 10.58 -22.37
CA LYS A 14 -6.27 10.88 -23.05
C LYS A 14 -6.96 12.09 -22.42
N GLU A 15 -7.89 12.68 -23.16
CA GLU A 15 -8.74 13.75 -22.65
C GLU A 15 -9.65 13.28 -21.51
N VAL A 16 -9.87 14.19 -20.56
CA VAL A 16 -10.71 14.00 -19.38
C VAL A 16 -11.52 15.26 -19.12
N ASP A 17 -12.66 15.09 -18.45
CA ASP A 17 -13.55 16.19 -18.05
C ASP A 17 -12.92 17.12 -17.01
N LYS A 18 -12.06 16.58 -16.13
CA LYS A 18 -11.24 17.32 -15.16
C LYS A 18 -10.02 16.48 -14.74
N THR A 19 -9.00 17.13 -14.20
CA THR A 19 -7.85 16.42 -13.61
C THR A 19 -8.31 15.59 -12.41
N PRO A 20 -8.02 14.27 -12.36
CA PRO A 20 -8.36 13.46 -11.21
C PRO A 20 -7.45 13.77 -10.02
N VAL A 21 -7.98 13.71 -8.79
CA VAL A 21 -7.25 14.08 -7.56
C VAL A 21 -7.31 12.94 -6.53
N GLY A 22 -6.16 12.67 -5.91
CA GLY A 22 -5.97 11.59 -4.95
C GLY A 22 -4.51 11.45 -4.55
N CYS A 23 -4.14 10.31 -3.97
CA CYS A 23 -2.78 10.03 -3.49
C CYS A 23 -2.25 8.72 -4.09
N THR A 24 -1.13 8.76 -4.79
CA THR A 24 -0.43 7.58 -5.35
C THR A 24 0.71 7.08 -4.48
N THR A 25 0.96 7.73 -3.35
CA THR A 25 1.96 7.32 -2.35
C THR A 25 1.24 6.85 -1.07
N THR A 26 2.00 6.55 -0.03
CA THR A 26 1.42 6.21 1.28
C THR A 26 0.62 7.40 1.87
N TYR A 27 -0.51 7.10 2.53
CA TYR A 27 -1.30 8.07 3.28
C TYR A 27 -1.74 7.54 4.66
N GLY A 28 -0.81 6.93 5.40
CA GLY A 28 -1.00 6.56 6.81
C GLY A 28 -1.08 7.77 7.74
N VAL A 29 -2.07 8.64 7.51
CA VAL A 29 -2.35 9.88 8.23
C VAL A 29 -3.05 9.55 9.54
N VAL A 30 -2.53 10.08 10.66
CA VAL A 30 -3.05 9.81 12.00
C VAL A 30 -4.53 10.18 12.15
N ASP A 31 -4.98 11.26 11.49
CA ASP A 31 -6.39 11.67 11.52
C ASP A 31 -7.31 10.67 10.80
N PHE A 32 -6.86 10.08 9.68
CA PHE A 32 -7.59 9.01 9.00
C PHE A 32 -7.68 7.76 9.87
N MET A 33 -6.58 7.38 10.54
CA MET A 33 -6.57 6.26 11.48
C MET A 33 -7.59 6.45 12.60
N LYS A 34 -7.64 7.65 13.20
CA LYS A 34 -8.62 7.97 14.24
C LYS A 34 -10.06 7.91 13.71
N LYS A 35 -10.30 8.41 12.50
CA LYS A 35 -11.64 8.45 11.89
C LYS A 35 -12.16 7.09 11.43
N CYS A 36 -11.30 6.20 10.93
CA CYS A 36 -11.70 4.85 10.56
C CYS A 36 -11.63 3.85 11.72
N GLY A 37 -11.00 4.22 12.85
CA GLY A 37 -10.88 3.37 14.04
C GLY A 37 -9.72 2.37 13.97
N TYR A 38 -8.86 2.45 12.97
CA TYR A 38 -7.73 1.54 12.76
C TYR A 38 -6.42 2.30 12.65
N ALA A 39 -5.48 2.03 13.58
CA ALA A 39 -4.18 2.67 13.63
C ALA A 39 -3.04 1.66 13.44
N ARG A 40 -1.82 2.16 13.18
CA ARG A 40 -0.61 1.32 13.20
C ARG A 40 -0.40 0.69 14.59
N PRO A 41 0.10 -0.54 14.69
CA PRO A 41 0.53 -1.44 13.59
C PRO A 41 -0.60 -2.24 12.93
N LEU A 42 -1.81 -2.23 13.51
CA LEU A 42 -2.92 -3.06 13.03
C LEU A 42 -3.28 -2.69 11.58
N ALA A 43 -3.33 -1.39 11.26
CA ALA A 43 -3.60 -0.90 9.92
C ALA A 43 -2.53 -1.26 8.87
N ASP A 44 -1.35 -1.72 9.29
CA ASP A 44 -0.26 -2.16 8.40
C ASP A 44 -0.21 -3.69 8.21
N THR A 45 -0.93 -4.47 9.03
CA THR A 45 -0.77 -5.93 9.12
C THR A 45 -2.09 -6.71 9.01
N ASP A 46 -3.20 -6.14 9.47
CA ASP A 46 -4.52 -6.74 9.35
C ASP A 46 -5.21 -6.32 8.04
N PRO A 47 -5.69 -7.26 7.21
CA PRO A 47 -6.31 -6.95 5.92
C PRO A 47 -7.53 -6.04 6.00
N LEU A 48 -8.37 -6.19 7.02
CA LEU A 48 -9.57 -5.38 7.20
C LEU A 48 -9.18 -3.97 7.64
N ALA A 49 -8.32 -3.84 8.65
CA ALA A 49 -7.82 -2.56 9.13
C ALA A 49 -7.13 -1.75 8.01
N MET A 50 -6.34 -2.43 7.17
CA MET A 50 -5.69 -1.82 6.01
C MET A 50 -6.72 -1.36 4.97
N THR A 51 -7.76 -2.16 4.73
CA THR A 51 -8.88 -1.78 3.84
C THR A 51 -9.62 -0.54 4.35
N GLU A 52 -9.91 -0.47 5.64
CA GLU A 52 -10.62 0.65 6.24
C GLU A 52 -9.79 1.95 6.21
N LEU A 53 -8.47 1.86 6.47
CA LEU A 53 -7.58 3.02 6.31
C LEU A 53 -7.43 3.44 4.84
N ALA A 54 -7.42 2.50 3.89
CA ALA A 54 -7.42 2.83 2.46
C ALA A 54 -8.69 3.56 2.04
N MET A 55 -9.86 3.11 2.52
CA MET A 55 -11.13 3.78 2.26
C MET A 55 -11.23 5.14 2.96
N ALA A 56 -10.54 5.36 4.07
CA ALA A 56 -10.52 6.64 4.78
C ALA A 56 -10.02 7.80 3.89
N GLY A 57 -9.06 7.55 3.00
CA GLY A 57 -8.60 8.55 2.04
C GLY A 57 -9.70 9.01 1.07
N HIS A 58 -10.53 8.08 0.61
CA HIS A 58 -11.71 8.41 -0.19
C HIS A 58 -12.79 9.12 0.64
N THR A 59 -13.19 8.51 1.76
CA THR A 59 -14.32 8.95 2.59
C THR A 59 -14.08 10.31 3.25
N PHE A 60 -12.87 10.55 3.76
CA PHE A 60 -12.55 11.77 4.52
C PHE A 60 -11.61 12.73 3.78
N GLY A 61 -10.82 12.23 2.83
CA GLY A 61 -9.91 13.03 2.01
C GLY A 61 -10.47 13.41 0.63
N GLY A 62 -11.57 12.78 0.19
CA GLY A 62 -12.16 13.03 -1.13
C GLY A 62 -11.34 12.47 -2.29
N PHE A 63 -10.40 11.56 -2.04
CA PHE A 63 -9.57 10.97 -3.09
C PHE A 63 -10.41 10.14 -4.07
N GLU A 64 -10.14 10.27 -5.37
CA GLU A 64 -10.91 9.62 -6.43
C GLU A 64 -10.45 8.17 -6.73
N TRP A 65 -9.43 7.69 -6.02
CA TRP A 65 -8.96 6.29 -6.04
C TRP A 65 -8.49 5.87 -4.64
N VAL A 66 -8.32 4.57 -4.45
CA VAL A 66 -7.84 3.98 -3.20
C VAL A 66 -6.47 3.35 -3.42
N LYS A 67 -5.59 3.49 -2.44
CA LYS A 67 -4.29 2.83 -2.43
C LYS A 67 -4.40 1.44 -1.81
N ALA A 68 -3.63 0.49 -2.33
CA ALA A 68 -3.49 -0.85 -1.80
C ALA A 68 -2.05 -1.13 -1.35
N MET A 69 -1.90 -2.15 -0.50
CA MET A 69 -0.66 -2.54 0.21
C MET A 69 -0.37 -1.59 1.40
N GLY A 70 0.58 -1.93 2.28
CA GLY A 70 0.80 -1.28 3.58
C GLY A 70 1.12 0.22 3.55
N TRP A 71 1.25 0.86 4.70
CA TRP A 71 1.49 2.32 4.81
C TRP A 71 2.98 2.65 4.96
N ASP A 72 3.81 1.80 4.37
CA ASP A 72 5.25 1.84 4.18
C ASP A 72 5.57 1.13 2.86
N ILE A 73 6.85 1.08 2.51
CA ILE A 73 7.30 0.45 1.27
C ILE A 73 8.08 -0.85 1.49
N ALA A 74 8.38 -1.23 2.74
CA ALA A 74 9.42 -2.17 3.15
C ALA A 74 9.05 -3.67 3.02
N ALA A 75 7.92 -3.98 2.39
CA ALA A 75 7.38 -5.35 2.40
C ALA A 75 8.13 -6.32 1.48
N LEU A 76 8.73 -5.83 0.39
CA LEU A 76 9.52 -6.67 -0.50
C LEU A 76 10.87 -6.97 0.16
N SER A 77 11.55 -5.97 0.70
CA SER A 77 12.78 -6.13 1.48
C SER A 77 12.56 -7.03 2.70
N GLU A 78 11.43 -6.93 3.41
CA GLU A 78 11.04 -7.87 4.46
C GLU A 78 10.99 -9.32 3.95
N ALA A 79 10.32 -9.56 2.82
CA ALA A 79 10.22 -10.90 2.22
C ALA A 79 11.59 -11.44 1.74
N LEU A 80 12.52 -10.53 1.42
CA LEU A 80 13.91 -10.83 1.04
C LEU A 80 14.87 -10.97 2.24
N GLY A 81 14.39 -10.76 3.46
CA GLY A 81 15.13 -11.05 4.69
C GLY A 81 15.56 -9.84 5.53
N CYS A 82 15.15 -8.62 5.17
CA CYS A 82 15.36 -7.47 6.04
C CYS A 82 14.47 -7.57 7.29
N GLU A 83 15.03 -7.27 8.45
CA GLU A 83 14.28 -7.09 9.68
C GLU A 83 13.68 -5.69 9.71
N LEU A 84 12.45 -5.59 10.20
CA LEU A 84 11.74 -4.33 10.30
C LEU A 84 11.79 -3.75 11.72
N GLY A 85 11.97 -2.44 11.81
CA GLY A 85 11.84 -1.72 13.06
C GLY A 85 10.37 -1.58 13.51
N THR A 86 10.16 -1.37 14.81
CA THR A 86 8.80 -1.30 15.39
C THR A 86 8.09 -0.01 14.98
N PRO A 87 6.89 -0.08 14.37
CA PRO A 87 6.13 1.11 14.02
C PRO A 87 5.52 1.76 15.26
N LYS A 88 5.04 2.99 15.08
CA LYS A 88 4.19 3.73 16.03
C LYS A 88 3.04 4.33 15.22
N ILE A 89 2.05 4.93 15.88
CA ILE A 89 0.92 5.57 15.19
C ILE A 89 1.37 6.55 14.09
N ASP A 90 2.45 7.29 14.34
CA ASP A 90 3.06 8.30 13.47
C ASP A 90 4.38 7.83 12.83
N ARG A 91 4.80 6.58 13.04
CA ARG A 91 6.03 6.00 12.49
C ARG A 91 5.73 4.71 11.75
N GLN A 92 5.95 4.72 10.45
CA GLN A 92 5.81 3.54 9.59
C GLN A 92 6.87 2.45 9.90
N TYR A 93 6.69 1.25 9.36
CA TYR A 93 7.77 0.26 9.34
C TYR A 93 8.98 0.80 8.56
N TYR A 94 10.17 0.43 8.99
CA TYR A 94 11.43 0.84 8.37
C TYR A 94 12.43 -0.30 8.42
N ILE A 95 13.37 -0.32 7.49
CA ILE A 95 14.45 -1.31 7.43
C ILE A 95 15.38 -1.12 8.64
N ASN A 96 15.63 -2.21 9.36
CA ASN A 96 16.49 -2.24 10.56
C ASN A 96 17.68 -3.20 10.40
N SER A 97 17.73 -3.99 9.32
CA SER A 97 18.88 -4.85 9.00
C SER A 97 19.13 -4.92 7.49
N PHE A 98 20.35 -5.33 7.13
CA PHE A 98 20.81 -5.43 5.74
C PHE A 98 21.46 -6.81 5.52
N PRO A 99 20.69 -7.85 5.14
CA PRO A 99 21.17 -9.24 5.09
C PRO A 99 22.33 -9.45 4.12
N TYR A 100 22.52 -8.54 3.15
CA TYR A 100 23.57 -8.61 2.13
C TYR A 100 24.65 -7.53 2.28
N ALA A 101 24.81 -6.95 3.48
CA ALA A 101 25.83 -5.91 3.72
C ALA A 101 27.28 -6.41 3.51
N GLY A 102 27.51 -7.71 3.66
CA GLY A 102 28.82 -8.34 3.44
C GLY A 102 29.12 -8.74 1.99
N GLY A 103 28.15 -8.61 1.08
CA GLY A 103 28.25 -9.07 -0.30
C GLY A 103 26.96 -9.71 -0.82
N VAL A 104 26.89 -9.93 -2.14
CA VAL A 104 25.69 -10.43 -2.84
C VAL A 104 25.81 -11.89 -3.30
N GLU A 105 26.86 -12.60 -2.88
CA GLU A 105 27.17 -13.97 -3.30
C GLU A 105 26.07 -14.96 -2.89
N ASN A 106 25.37 -14.67 -1.78
CA ASN A 106 24.26 -15.46 -1.26
C ASN A 106 22.88 -14.88 -1.63
N LEU A 107 22.82 -13.87 -2.51
CA LEU A 107 21.57 -13.27 -2.95
C LEU A 107 20.76 -14.32 -3.73
N THR A 108 19.58 -14.65 -3.21
CA THR A 108 18.65 -15.59 -3.86
C THR A 108 17.27 -14.96 -3.94
N PHE A 109 16.54 -15.26 -5.02
CA PHE A 109 15.14 -14.88 -5.14
C PHE A 109 14.26 -16.01 -4.57
N PRO A 110 13.51 -15.78 -3.48
CA PRO A 110 12.69 -16.81 -2.89
C PRO A 110 11.48 -17.13 -3.77
N THR A 111 11.33 -18.39 -4.16
CA THR A 111 10.20 -18.85 -5.01
C THR A 111 8.85 -18.76 -4.30
N ASP A 112 8.86 -18.67 -2.97
CA ASP A 112 7.70 -18.55 -2.09
C ASP A 112 7.43 -17.11 -1.62
N PHE A 113 8.03 -16.08 -2.24
CA PHE A 113 7.97 -14.70 -1.73
C PHE A 113 6.53 -14.17 -1.49
N LEU A 114 5.56 -14.56 -2.33
CA LEU A 114 4.15 -14.16 -2.17
C LEU A 114 3.48 -14.72 -0.90
N SER A 115 4.10 -15.72 -0.28
CA SER A 115 3.65 -16.33 0.98
C SER A 115 4.41 -15.80 2.20
N ARG A 116 5.41 -14.92 2.01
CA ARG A 116 6.27 -14.39 3.07
C ARG A 116 5.78 -13.04 3.59
N GLY A 117 6.16 -12.72 4.83
CA GLY A 117 5.90 -11.44 5.47
C GLY A 117 4.44 -11.02 5.35
N ARG A 118 4.21 -9.80 4.85
CA ARG A 118 2.88 -9.18 4.74
C ARG A 118 2.14 -9.46 3.43
N PHE A 119 2.73 -10.17 2.47
CA PHE A 119 2.08 -10.46 1.17
C PHE A 119 0.74 -11.21 1.27
N PRO A 120 0.57 -12.22 2.16
CA PRO A 120 -0.72 -12.85 2.38
C PRO A 120 -1.81 -11.87 2.82
N ALA A 121 -1.46 -10.91 3.70
CA ALA A 121 -2.38 -9.88 4.15
C ALA A 121 -2.75 -8.91 3.03
N TYR A 122 -1.78 -8.54 2.18
CA TYR A 122 -2.04 -7.69 1.01
C TYR A 122 -2.98 -8.34 0.00
N ARG A 123 -2.86 -9.65 -0.23
CA ARG A 123 -3.78 -10.38 -1.11
C ARG A 123 -5.22 -10.24 -0.61
N GLU A 124 -5.44 -10.44 0.68
CA GLU A 124 -6.77 -10.33 1.28
C GLU A 124 -7.29 -8.89 1.30
N HIS A 125 -6.42 -7.92 1.58
CA HIS A 125 -6.74 -6.51 1.51
C HIS A 125 -7.16 -6.06 0.10
N ILE A 126 -6.48 -6.51 -0.95
CA ILE A 126 -6.85 -6.21 -2.35
C ILE A 126 -8.22 -6.84 -2.69
N ARG A 127 -8.50 -8.05 -2.20
CA ARG A 127 -9.81 -8.71 -2.35
C ARG A 127 -10.91 -7.87 -1.71
N LEU A 128 -10.73 -7.44 -0.46
CA LEU A 128 -11.67 -6.59 0.27
C LEU A 128 -11.88 -5.23 -0.41
N LEU A 129 -10.80 -4.57 -0.86
CA LEU A 129 -10.91 -3.33 -1.63
C LEU A 129 -11.73 -3.53 -2.92
N ARG A 130 -11.52 -4.64 -3.64
CA ARG A 130 -12.30 -4.94 -4.85
C ARG A 130 -13.79 -5.06 -4.54
N GLU A 131 -14.16 -5.69 -3.43
CA GLU A 131 -15.56 -5.75 -2.98
C GLU A 131 -16.14 -4.38 -2.66
N ARG A 132 -15.36 -3.50 -2.02
CA ARG A 132 -15.80 -2.15 -1.64
C ARG A 132 -15.97 -1.22 -2.86
N VAL A 133 -15.00 -1.21 -3.77
CA VAL A 133 -14.93 -0.20 -4.83
C VAL A 133 -15.46 -0.68 -6.17
N GLY A 134 -15.45 -2.00 -6.41
CA GLY A 134 -15.87 -2.61 -7.66
C GLY A 134 -15.15 -2.01 -8.87
N ASP A 135 -15.94 -1.56 -9.84
CA ASP A 135 -15.46 -0.85 -11.04
C ASP A 135 -15.58 0.67 -10.95
N ARG A 136 -15.98 1.21 -9.79
CA ARG A 136 -16.22 2.65 -9.63
C ARG A 136 -14.92 3.44 -9.46
N MET A 137 -13.88 2.82 -8.90
CA MET A 137 -12.59 3.46 -8.61
C MET A 137 -11.41 2.56 -9.00
N VAL A 138 -10.25 3.17 -9.19
CA VAL A 138 -8.97 2.47 -9.32
C VAL A 138 -8.49 2.03 -7.93
N ILE A 139 -7.90 0.83 -7.89
CA ILE A 139 -7.07 0.36 -6.78
C ILE A 139 -5.63 0.54 -7.23
N PHE A 140 -4.89 1.44 -6.58
CA PHE A 140 -3.51 1.75 -6.89
C PHE A 140 -2.58 0.99 -5.94
N GLY A 141 -1.89 -0.04 -6.43
CA GLY A 141 -0.88 -0.76 -5.66
C GLY A 141 0.46 -0.01 -5.66
N GLU A 142 1.13 0.02 -4.51
CA GLU A 142 2.44 0.65 -4.34
C GLU A 142 3.40 -0.32 -3.63
N THR A 143 4.62 -0.41 -4.16
CA THR A 143 5.74 -1.13 -3.53
C THR A 143 6.99 -0.26 -3.59
N GLU A 144 8.02 -0.59 -2.82
CA GLU A 144 9.35 -0.07 -3.11
C GLU A 144 9.81 -0.42 -4.53
N GLY A 145 10.62 0.46 -5.12
CA GLY A 145 11.22 0.25 -6.42
C GLY A 145 12.48 -0.61 -6.32
N ALA A 146 12.90 -1.20 -7.44
CA ALA A 146 14.04 -2.12 -7.49
C ALA A 146 15.36 -1.54 -6.97
N PHE A 147 15.56 -0.22 -7.08
CA PHE A 147 16.76 0.44 -6.54
C PHE A 147 16.71 0.64 -5.01
N THR A 148 15.51 0.73 -4.44
CA THR A 148 15.31 0.88 -3.00
C THR A 148 15.37 -0.47 -2.27
N CYS A 149 14.90 -1.52 -2.95
CA CYS A 149 14.73 -2.87 -2.43
C CYS A 149 16.04 -3.55 -2.01
#